data_AF-A0A813LED8-F1
#
_entry.id   AF-A0A813LED8-F1
#
_cell.length_a   1.000
_cell.length_b   1.000
_cell.length_c   1.000
_cell.angle_alpha   90.00
_cell.angle_beta   90.00
_cell.angle_gamma   90.00
#
_symmetry.space_group_name_H-M   'P 1'
#
loop_
_entity.id
_entity.type
_entity.pdbx_description
1 polymer ?
#
loop_
_entity_poly.entity_id
_entity_poly.type
_entity_poly.pdbx_seq_one_letter_code
_entity_poly.pdbx_strand_id
1 'polypeptide(L)'
;MNSVSHEPAYKKKNLLLISGLNIDISPDEGNQEAFPNTMFLPWAAYTQLASGERRVLEQPDIVQLLFAQDTENPDAIDYQQSIQELFDRKRKRVAFFDRASNSVKSAQVL
;
A
#
# COMPACT_ATOMS: atom_id res chain seq x y z
N MET A 1 -25.22 7.20 10.48
CA MET A 1 -23.77 6.95 10.37
C MET A 1 -23.55 6.13 9.12
N ASN A 2 -22.92 6.70 8.08
CA ASN A 2 -22.67 5.98 6.83
C ASN A 2 -21.36 5.20 6.97
N SER A 3 -21.41 3.89 6.78
CA SER A 3 -20.19 3.06 6.74
C SER A 3 -19.44 3.29 5.43
N VAL A 4 -18.12 3.34 5.49
CA VAL A 4 -17.22 3.43 4.32
C VAL A 4 -17.53 2.35 3.27
N SER A 5 -17.98 1.16 3.69
CA SER A 5 -18.33 0.07 2.76
C SER A 5 -19.55 0.36 1.88
N HIS A 6 -20.35 1.38 2.20
CA HIS A 6 -21.53 1.80 1.43
C HIS A 6 -21.27 2.99 0.51
N GLU A 7 -20.04 3.50 0.46
CA GLU A 7 -19.73 4.66 -0.37
C GLU A 7 -19.91 4.31 -1.87
N PRO A 8 -20.64 5.12 -2.66
CA PRO A 8 -20.91 4.83 -4.07
C PRO A 8 -19.67 4.54 -4.91
N ALA A 9 -18.51 5.11 -4.55
CA ALA A 9 -17.23 4.86 -5.20
C ALA A 9 -16.76 3.39 -5.15
N TYR A 10 -17.27 2.59 -4.21
CA TYR A 10 -16.94 1.17 -4.05
C TYR A 10 -18.00 0.22 -4.63
N LYS A 11 -19.08 0.75 -5.22
CA LYS A 11 -20.13 -0.07 -5.82
C LYS A 11 -19.57 -0.90 -6.97
N LYS A 12 -19.87 -2.22 -6.98
CA LYS A 12 -19.37 -3.20 -7.97
C LYS A 12 -17.84 -3.32 -8.03
N LYS A 13 -17.13 -2.96 -6.96
CA LYS A 13 -15.68 -3.19 -6.83
C LYS A 13 -15.42 -4.24 -5.75
N ASN A 14 -14.30 -4.94 -5.87
CA ASN A 14 -13.73 -5.69 -4.76
C ASN A 14 -13.16 -4.70 -3.74
N LEU A 15 -13.55 -4.84 -2.49
CA LEU A 15 -13.13 -4.02 -1.36
C LEU A 15 -12.64 -4.95 -0.25
N LEU A 16 -11.43 -4.68 0.24
CA LEU A 16 -10.84 -5.29 1.42
C LEU A 16 -10.54 -4.18 2.42
N LEU A 17 -11.15 -4.25 3.59
CA LEU A 17 -10.80 -3.44 4.75
C LEU A 17 -10.12 -4.37 5.75
N ILE A 18 -8.89 -4.08 6.14
CA ILE A 18 -8.11 -4.93 7.04
C ILE A 18 -7.65 -4.12 8.25
N SER A 19 -7.84 -4.68 9.43
CA SER A 19 -7.29 -4.17 10.68
C SER A 19 -6.18 -5.11 11.14
N GLY A 20 -5.19 -4.55 11.82
CA GLY A 20 -4.03 -5.31 12.26
C GLY A 20 -3.16 -4.50 13.20
N LEU A 21 -2.08 -5.14 13.63
CA LEU A 21 -1.08 -4.59 14.53
C LEU A 21 0.20 -4.31 13.74
N ASN A 22 0.72 -3.09 13.87
CA ASN A 22 2.09 -2.81 13.45
C ASN A 22 3.02 -3.25 14.58
N ILE A 23 3.98 -4.11 14.26
CA ILE A 23 4.98 -4.65 15.18
C ILE A 23 6.32 -4.07 14.75
N ASP A 24 6.91 -3.24 15.60
CA ASP A 24 8.25 -2.71 15.40
C ASP A 24 9.27 -3.60 16.13
N ILE A 25 10.11 -4.27 15.36
CA ILE A 25 11.19 -5.10 15.88
C ILE A 25 12.45 -4.25 15.97
N SER A 26 13.02 -4.17 17.18
CA SER A 26 14.28 -3.46 17.41
C SER A 26 15.43 -4.19 16.70
N PRO A 27 16.42 -3.45 16.17
CA PRO A 27 17.63 -4.05 15.63
C PRO A 27 18.33 -4.91 16.68
N ASP A 28 18.72 -6.14 16.31
CA ASP A 28 19.59 -6.95 17.15
C ASP A 28 21.02 -6.41 17.10
N GLU A 29 21.68 -6.27 18.25
CA GLU A 29 23.07 -5.75 18.34
C GLU A 29 24.09 -6.57 17.53
N GLY A 30 23.73 -7.79 17.11
CA GLY A 30 24.56 -8.70 16.31
C GLY A 30 24.26 -8.72 14.80
N ASN A 31 23.19 -8.08 14.33
CA ASN A 31 22.79 -8.09 12.91
C ASN A 31 22.94 -6.68 12.30
N GLN A 32 23.41 -6.63 11.05
CA GLN A 32 23.76 -5.41 10.30
C GLN A 32 22.56 -4.52 9.91
N GLU A 33 21.38 -4.77 10.46
CA GLU A 33 20.18 -4.01 10.14
C GLU A 33 20.23 -2.66 10.88
N ALA A 34 20.54 -1.60 10.14
CA ALA A 34 20.66 -0.25 10.69
C ALA A 34 19.32 0.38 11.11
N PHE A 35 18.18 -0.26 10.81
CA PHE A 35 16.85 0.27 11.03
C PHE A 35 15.89 -0.79 11.60
N PRO A 36 14.94 -0.40 12.47
CA PRO A 36 13.92 -1.31 12.97
C PRO A 36 13.05 -1.86 11.84
N ASN A 37 12.72 -3.15 11.92
CA ASN A 37 11.85 -3.82 10.98
C ASN A 37 10.39 -3.67 11.44
N THR A 38 9.55 -3.01 10.65
CA THR A 38 8.12 -2.90 10.91
C THR A 38 7.37 -3.97 10.14
N MET A 39 6.69 -4.87 10.85
CA MET A 39 5.80 -5.87 10.28
C MET A 39 4.34 -5.54 10.56
N PHE A 40 3.45 -5.78 9.60
CA PHE A 40 2.00 -5.66 9.79
C PHE A 40 1.39 -7.06 10.00
N LEU A 41 0.84 -7.31 11.18
CA LEU A 41 0.12 -8.54 11.51
C LEU A 41 -1.40 -8.33 11.35
N PRO A 42 -2.05 -8.94 10.34
CA PRO A 42 -3.49 -8.81 10.16
C PRO A 42 -4.25 -9.51 11.28
N TRP A 43 -5.32 -8.86 11.78
CA TRP A 43 -6.13 -9.37 12.89
C TRP A 43 -7.57 -9.68 12.50
N ALA A 44 -8.20 -8.78 11.74
CA ALA A 44 -9.54 -8.99 11.20
C ALA A 44 -9.70 -8.25 9.87
N ALA A 45 -10.62 -8.72 9.05
CA ALA A 45 -10.91 -8.08 7.77
C ALA A 45 -12.40 -8.12 7.43
N TYR A 46 -12.85 -7.13 6.66
CA TYR A 46 -14.11 -7.14 5.95
C TYR A 46 -13.84 -7.17 4.46
N THR A 47 -14.48 -8.12 3.78
CA THR A 47 -14.44 -8.25 2.33
C THR A 47 -15.80 -7.94 1.73
N GLN A 48 -15.79 -7.28 0.58
CA GLN A 48 -16.94 -7.14 -0.30
C GLN A 48 -16.46 -7.38 -1.73
N LEU A 49 -16.99 -8.41 -2.39
CA LEU A 49 -16.69 -8.68 -3.79
C LEU A 49 -17.60 -7.87 -4.70
N ALA A 50 -17.17 -7.68 -5.95
CA ALA A 50 -17.96 -7.02 -6.99
C ALA A 50 -19.31 -7.72 -7.26
N SER A 51 -19.39 -9.02 -6.97
CA SER A 51 -20.62 -9.83 -7.01
C SER A 51 -21.65 -9.41 -5.94
N GLY A 52 -21.24 -8.64 -4.93
CA GLY A 52 -22.06 -8.26 -3.77
C GLY A 52 -21.87 -9.18 -2.57
N GLU A 53 -21.08 -10.26 -2.71
CA GLU A 53 -20.73 -11.13 -1.59
C GLU A 53 -19.92 -10.38 -0.53
N ARG A 54 -20.24 -10.62 0.75
CA ARG A 54 -19.62 -9.94 1.89
C ARG A 54 -19.29 -10.92 2.99
N ARG A 55 -18.09 -10.81 3.56
CA ARG A 55 -17.64 -11.66 4.68
C ARG A 55 -16.79 -10.86 5.65
N VAL A 56 -16.95 -11.14 6.95
CA VAL A 56 -15.97 -10.77 7.97
C VAL A 56 -15.05 -11.98 8.15
N LEU A 57 -13.75 -11.71 8.20
CA LEU A 57 -12.69 -12.70 8.42
C LEU A 57 -12.04 -12.36 9.77
N GLU A 58 -12.09 -13.30 10.69
CA GLU A 58 -11.32 -13.21 11.93
C GLU A 58 -9.90 -13.75 11.69
N GLN A 59 -9.00 -13.58 12.66
CA GLN A 59 -7.60 -13.97 12.51
C GLN A 59 -7.39 -15.41 11.99
N PRO A 60 -8.08 -16.45 12.50
CA PRO A 60 -7.91 -17.81 11.99
C PRO A 60 -8.28 -17.95 10.51
N ASP A 61 -9.33 -17.27 10.07
CA ASP A 61 -9.78 -17.29 8.67
C ASP A 61 -8.73 -16.66 7.77
N ILE A 62 -8.16 -15.52 8.19
CA ILE A 62 -7.11 -14.81 7.44
C ILE A 62 -5.88 -15.71 7.31
N VAL A 63 -5.43 -16.30 8.43
CA VAL A 63 -4.27 -17.19 8.46
C VAL A 63 -4.49 -18.38 7.53
N GLN A 64 -5.64 -19.04 7.63
CA GLN A 64 -5.98 -20.18 6.79
C GLN A 64 -6.00 -19.80 5.30
N LEU A 65 -6.60 -18.66 4.94
CA LEU A 65 -6.66 -18.19 3.56
C LEU A 65 -5.27 -17.89 3.00
N LEU A 66 -4.40 -17.25 3.78
CA LEU A 66 -3.03 -16.94 3.38
C LEU A 66 -2.21 -18.22 3.16
N PHE A 67 -2.29 -19.19 4.08
CA PHE A 67 -1.59 -20.47 3.93
C PHE A 67 -2.11 -21.35 2.80
N ALA A 68 -3.33 -21.09 2.31
CA ALA A 68 -3.89 -21.77 1.15
C ALA A 68 -3.47 -21.15 -0.20
N GLN A 69 -2.79 -19.99 -0.20
CA GLN A 69 -2.26 -19.39 -1.43
C GLN A 69 -0.90 -19.98 -1.80
N ASP A 70 -0.60 -19.96 -3.10
CA ASP A 70 0.75 -20.26 -3.58
C ASP A 70 1.75 -19.21 -3.10
N THR A 71 3.00 -19.65 -2.89
CA THR A 71 4.11 -18.74 -2.53
C THR A 71 4.54 -17.84 -3.68
N GLU A 72 4.16 -18.19 -4.91
CA GLU A 72 4.39 -17.39 -6.12
C GLU A 72 3.09 -16.72 -6.55
N ASN A 73 3.10 -15.38 -6.62
CA ASN A 73 2.00 -14.61 -7.17
C ASN A 73 2.35 -14.17 -8.60
N PRO A 74 1.72 -14.73 -9.65
CA PRO A 74 2.01 -14.35 -11.05
C PRO A 74 1.62 -12.90 -11.35
N ASP A 75 0.73 -12.31 -10.54
CA ASP A 75 0.34 -10.90 -10.61
C ASP A 75 1.19 -10.00 -9.69
N ALA A 76 2.28 -10.52 -9.12
CA ALA A 76 3.20 -9.72 -8.31
C ALA A 76 3.79 -8.58 -9.14
N ILE A 77 3.75 -7.37 -8.59
CA ILE A 77 4.34 -6.18 -9.21
C ILE A 77 5.67 -5.90 -8.50
N ASP A 78 6.74 -5.75 -9.28
CA ASP A 78 7.99 -5.24 -8.74
C ASP A 78 7.84 -3.74 -8.45
N TYR A 79 7.62 -3.42 -7.18
CA TYR A 79 7.48 -2.04 -6.72
C TYR A 79 8.73 -1.21 -6.93
N GLN A 80 9.92 -1.80 -6.75
CA GLN A 80 11.17 -1.07 -6.87
C GLN A 80 11.43 -0.70 -8.33
N GLN A 81 11.23 -1.65 -9.25
CA GLN A 81 11.26 -1.39 -10.68
C GLN A 81 10.17 -0.36 -11.06
N SER A 82 8.94 -0.51 -10.57
CA SER A 82 7.83 0.41 -10.88
C SER A 82 8.11 1.85 -10.40
N ILE A 83 8.73 2.00 -9.23
CA ILE A 83 9.16 3.29 -8.68
C ILE A 83 10.31 3.85 -9.52
N GLN A 84 11.29 3.03 -9.88
CA GLN A 84 12.40 3.44 -10.73
C GLN A 84 11.88 3.95 -12.08
N GLU A 85 10.99 3.20 -12.74
CA GLU A 85 10.32 3.62 -13.97
C GLU A 85 9.46 4.87 -13.80
N LEU A 86 8.83 5.06 -12.63
CA LEU A 86 8.09 6.28 -12.32
C LEU A 86 9.04 7.48 -12.25
N PHE A 87 10.18 7.35 -11.58
CA PHE A 87 11.19 8.40 -11.50
C PHE A 87 11.84 8.69 -12.85
N ASP A 88 12.12 7.65 -13.64
CA ASP A 88 12.67 7.79 -14.99
C ASP A 88 11.65 8.45 -15.94
N ARG A 89 10.37 8.08 -15.86
CA ARG A 89 9.27 8.76 -16.59
C ARG A 89 8.99 10.17 -16.08
N LYS A 90 9.20 10.44 -14.79
CA LYS A 90 9.00 11.74 -14.11
C LYS A 90 10.26 12.58 -13.98
N ARG A 91 11.28 12.40 -14.84
CA ARG A 91 12.17 13.52 -15.23
C ARG A 91 11.43 14.59 -16.05
N LYS A 92 10.20 14.94 -15.66
CA LYS A 92 9.40 16.02 -16.23
C LYS A 92 9.40 17.18 -15.24
N ARG A 93 10.23 18.16 -15.58
CA ARG A 93 10.21 19.58 -15.17
C ARG A 93 9.56 19.86 -13.81
N VAL A 94 10.38 20.09 -12.79
CA VAL A 94 9.89 20.68 -11.54
C VAL A 94 9.64 22.16 -11.80
N ALA A 95 8.40 22.59 -11.61
CA ALA A 95 8.05 24.00 -11.63
C ALA A 95 7.96 24.51 -10.19
N PHE A 96 8.64 25.61 -9.89
CA PHE A 96 8.63 26.27 -8.59
C PHE A 96 8.31 27.75 -8.76
N PHE A 97 7.56 28.30 -7.80
CA PHE A 97 7.23 29.71 -7.78
C PHE A 97 8.38 30.50 -7.15
N ASP A 98 9.05 31.31 -7.95
CA ASP A 98 10.11 32.19 -7.50
C ASP A 98 9.52 33.49 -6.96
N ARG A 99 9.56 33.65 -5.64
CA ARG A 99 9.04 34.83 -4.94
C ARG A 99 9.81 36.12 -5.26
N ALA A 100 11.08 36.04 -5.63
CA ALA A 100 11.87 37.23 -5.96
C ALA A 100 11.48 37.83 -7.32
N SER A 101 11.08 36.97 -8.26
CA SER A 101 10.63 37.39 -9.60
C SER A 101 9.11 37.36 -9.78
N ASN A 102 8.36 36.94 -8.75
CA ASN A 102 6.92 36.74 -8.75
C ASN A 102 6.43 35.92 -9.97
N SER A 103 7.17 34.88 -10.33
CA SER A 103 6.93 34.08 -11.54
C SER A 103 7.15 32.58 -11.32
N VAL A 104 6.48 31.75 -12.10
CA VAL A 104 6.71 30.30 -12.10
C VAL A 104 7.91 29.99 -12.98
N LYS A 105 8.96 29.43 -12.38
CA LYS A 105 10.14 28.90 -13.10
C LYS A 105 10.04 27.38 -13.18
N SER A 106 10.62 26.79 -14.21
CA SER A 106 10.74 25.33 -14.29
C SER A 106 12.14 24.93 -14.69
N ALA A 107 12.67 23.91 -14.01
CA ALA A 107 13.98 23.34 -14.29
C ALA A 107 13.83 21.87 -14.67
N GLN A 108 14.63 21.41 -15.63
CA GLN A 108 14.86 19.99 -15.83
C GLN A 108 15.80 19.52 -14.72
N VAL A 109 15.37 18.50 -13.98
CA VAL A 109 16.25 17.81 -13.04
C VAL A 109 17.04 16.80 -13.89
N LEU A 110 18.35 17.01 -14.00
CA LEU A 110 19.28 16.12 -14.70
C LEU A 110 19.23 14.72 -14.10
#